data_AF-A0A9P6UDY9-F1
#
_entry.id   AF-A0A9P6UDY9-F1
#
_cell.length_a   1.000
_cell.length_b   1.000
_cell.length_c   1.000
_cell.angle_alpha   90.00
_cell.angle_beta   90.00
_cell.angle_gamma   90.00
#
_symmetry.space_group_name_H-M   'P 1'
#
loop_
_entity.id
_entity.type
_entity.pdbx_description
1 polymer ?
#
loop_
_entity_poly.entity_id
_entity_poly.type
_entity_poly.pdbx_seq_one_letter_code
_entity_poly.pdbx_strand_id
1 'polypeptide(L)' 'MAITDKQCIYIINNVLLPRLLYRLSVLILKPHEMQSIVSQYTSVVRQKVGLAHGSPTSILFHRRLYGLRHLGNALTEEQ' A
#
# COMPACT_ATOMS: atom_id res chain seq x y z
N MET A 1 20.71 10.93 2.94
CA MET A 1 20.14 9.86 3.78
C MET A 1 19.10 9.12 2.94
N ALA A 2 19.34 7.85 2.56
CA ALA A 2 18.43 7.12 1.68
C ALA A 2 17.25 6.53 2.48
N ILE A 3 16.02 6.63 1.95
CA ILE A 3 14.84 5.97 2.53
C ILE A 3 15.04 4.45 2.48
N THR A 4 14.87 3.76 3.60
CA THR A 4 14.93 2.29 3.69
C THR A 4 13.61 1.63 3.27
N ASP A 5 13.62 0.33 3.02
CA ASP A 5 12.43 -0.47 2.75
C ASP A 5 11.37 -0.31 3.86
N LYS A 6 11.77 -0.43 5.13
CA LYS A 6 10.87 -0.26 6.28
C LYS A 6 10.30 1.15 6.37
N GLN A 7 11.10 2.17 6.09
CA GLN A 7 10.63 3.56 6.06
C GLN A 7 9.63 3.79 4.93
N CYS A 8 9.85 3.19 3.75
CA CYS A 8 8.90 3.27 2.64
C CYS A 8 7.55 2.64 3.02
N ILE A 9 7.56 1.42 3.58
CA ILE A 9 6.34 0.76 4.05
C ILE A 9 5.64 1.59 5.13
N TYR A 10 6.40 2.13 6.09
CA TYR A 10 5.84 2.97 7.15
C TYR A 10 5.11 4.19 6.58
N ILE A 11 5.71 4.87 5.60
CA ILE A 11 5.08 6.03 4.94
C ILE A 11 3.78 5.61 4.26
N ILE A 12 3.74 4.48 3.54
CA ILE A 12 2.50 4.02 2.92
C ILE A 12 1.44 3.71 3.98
N ASN A 13 1.78 2.91 4.99
CA ASN A 13 0.83 2.39 5.96
C ASN A 13 0.31 3.44 6.95
N ASN A 14 1.17 4.35 7.41
CA ASN A 14 0.85 5.27 8.50
C ASN A 14 0.67 6.73 8.06
N VAL A 15 1.04 7.08 6.82
CA VAL A 15 0.92 8.45 6.31
C VAL A 15 0.01 8.53 5.09
N LEU A 16 0.29 7.73 4.05
CA LEU A 16 -0.47 7.80 2.80
C LEU A 16 -1.87 7.21 2.95
N LEU A 17 -1.97 5.99 3.47
CA LEU A 17 -3.26 5.31 3.61
C LEU A 17 -4.25 6.09 4.49
N PRO A 18 -3.92 6.56 5.71
CA PRO A 18 -4.87 7.32 6.52
C PRO A 18 -5.37 8.59 5.81
N ARG A 19 -4.49 9.29 5.08
CA ARG A 19 -4.87 10.47 4.30
C ARG A 19 -5.78 10.13 3.12
N LEU A 20 -5.56 8.99 2.46
CA LEU A 20 -6.45 8.49 1.42
C LEU A 20 -7.79 8.10 2.02
N LEU A 21 -7.83 7.30 3.08
CA LEU A 21 -9.05 6.87 3.76
C LEU A 21 -9.91 8.06 4.16
N TYR A 22 -9.31 9.10 4.77
CA TYR A 22 -10.02 10.34 5.08
C TYR A 22 -10.66 11.00 3.86
N ARG A 23 -9.92 11.11 2.74
CA ARG A 23 -10.47 11.69 1.49
C ARG A 23 -11.53 10.81 0.83
N LEU A 24 -11.43 9.50 1.01
CA LEU A 24 -12.35 8.52 0.43
C LEU A 24 -13.61 8.33 1.27
N SER A 25 -13.62 8.79 2.53
CA SER A 25 -14.83 8.79 3.36
C SER A 25 -16.00 9.58 2.73
N VAL A 26 -15.70 10.55 1.87
CA VAL A 26 -16.67 11.38 1.15
C VAL A 26 -16.80 11.01 -0.33
N LEU A 27 -16.10 9.97 -0.80
CA LEU A 27 -16.04 9.57 -2.21
C LEU A 27 -16.11 8.05 -2.39
N ILE A 28 -17.09 7.57 -3.15
CA ILE A 28 -17.19 6.15 -3.50
C ILE A 28 -16.30 5.85 -4.71
N LEU A 29 -15.23 5.09 -4.48
CA LEU A 29 -14.38 4.55 -5.54
C LEU A 29 -15.04 3.38 -6.27
N LYS A 30 -14.88 3.34 -7.59
CA LYS A 30 -15.18 2.13 -8.37
C LYS A 30 -14.05 1.11 -8.17
N PRO A 31 -14.31 -0.20 -8.36
CA PRO A 31 -13.30 -1.25 -8.17
C PRO A 31 -12.03 -1.07 -9.01
N HIS A 32 -12.13 -0.55 -10.24
CA HIS A 32 -10.96 -0.31 -11.10
C HIS A 32 -10.10 0.86 -10.60
N GLU A 33 -10.72 1.92 -10.08
CA GLU A 33 -10.02 3.07 -9.50
C GLU A 33 -9.25 2.64 -8.25
N MET A 34 -9.88 1.81 -7.41
CA MET A 34 -9.24 1.19 -6.24
C MET A 34 -8.00 0.38 -6.65
N GLN A 35 -8.13 -0.50 -7.64
CA GLN A 35 -7.00 -1.29 -8.13
C GLN A 35 -5.89 -0.42 -8.71
N SER A 36 -6.24 0.66 -9.41
CA SER A 36 -5.26 1.62 -9.94
C SER A 36 -4.43 2.24 -8.82
N ILE A 37 -5.07 2.73 -7.76
CA ILE A 37 -4.39 3.32 -6.59
C ILE A 37 -3.49 2.27 -5.91
N VAL A 38 -4.01 1.07 -5.68
CA VAL A 38 -3.25 -0.03 -5.06
C VAL A 38 -2.02 -0.40 -5.89
N SER A 39 -2.19 -0.52 -7.21
CA SER A 39 -1.10 -0.84 -8.13
C SER A 39 0.01 0.21 -8.10
N GLN A 40 -0.35 1.50 -8.06
CA GLN A 40 0.61 2.60 -8.04
C GLN A 40 1.53 2.55 -6.83
N TYR A 41 0.98 2.53 -5.60
CA TYR A 41 1.84 2.51 -4.41
C TYR A 41 2.57 1.16 -4.26
N THR A 42 1.97 0.06 -4.70
CA THR A 42 2.62 -1.27 -4.67
C THR A 42 3.84 -1.30 -5.61
N SER A 43 3.74 -0.70 -6.80
CA SER A 43 4.86 -0.59 -7.74
C SER A 43 6.02 0.23 -7.17
N VAL A 44 5.72 1.37 -6.55
CA VAL A 44 6.73 2.22 -5.87
C VAL A 44 7.43 1.44 -4.75
N VAL A 45 6.67 0.75 -3.91
CA VAL A 45 7.23 -0.09 -2.84
C VAL A 45 8.09 -1.21 -3.44
N ARG A 46 7.61 -1.91 -4.47
CA ARG A 46 8.35 -3.01 -5.10
C ARG A 46 9.69 -2.55 -5.67
N GLN A 47 9.70 -1.41 -6.37
CA GLN A 47 10.93 -0.80 -6.88
C GLN A 47 11.88 -0.41 -5.74
N LYS A 48 11.33 0.07 -4.62
CA LYS A 48 12.13 0.55 -3.49
C LYS A 48 12.74 -0.56 -2.64
N VAL A 49 12.01 -1.65 -2.46
CA VAL A 49 12.42 -2.83 -1.68
C VAL A 49 13.48 -3.66 -2.43
N GLY A 50 13.56 -3.53 -3.76
CA GLY A 50 14.57 -4.24 -4.56
C GLY A 50 14.34 -5.76 -4.60
N LEU A 51 13.08 -6.20 -4.54
CA LEU A 51 12.74 -7.62 -4.68
C LEU A 51 13.17 -8.17 -6.03
N ALA A 52 13.57 -9.44 -6.06
CA ALA A 52 13.90 -10.12 -7.31
C ALA A 52 12.70 -10.13 -8.27
N HIS A 53 12.96 -10.10 -9.57
CA HIS A 53 11.90 -10.03 -10.59
C HIS A 53 10.84 -11.15 -10.42
N GLY A 54 11.28 -12.37 -10.07
CA GLY A 54 10.41 -13.53 -9.82
C GLY A 54 9.71 -13.56 -8.46
N SER A 55 9.96 -12.59 -7.57
CA SER A 55 9.32 -12.59 -6.25
C SER A 55 7.83 -12.24 -6.36
N PRO A 56 6.93 -13.04 -5.77
CA PRO A 56 5.50 -12.75 -5.82
C PRO A 56 5.17 -11.48 -5.03
N THR A 57 4.29 -10.64 -5.58
CA THR A 57 3.86 -9.38 -4.94
C THR A 57 3.15 -9.60 -3.61
N SER A 58 2.58 -10.79 -3.38
CA SER A 58 1.95 -11.18 -2.10
C SER A 58 2.90 -11.08 -0.90
N ILE A 59 4.22 -11.19 -1.10
CA ILE A 59 5.22 -11.00 -0.05
C ILE A 59 5.13 -9.61 0.58
N LEU A 60 4.79 -8.58 -0.21
CA LEU A 60 4.66 -7.22 0.29
C LEU A 60 3.51 -7.10 1.28
N PHE A 61 2.39 -7.78 1.03
CA PHE A 61 1.19 -7.70 1.85
C PHE A 61 1.21 -8.63 3.08
N HIS A 62 2.16 -9.57 3.12
CA HIS A 62 2.24 -10.51 4.23
C HIS A 62 2.70 -9.84 5.54
N ARG A 63 1.88 -9.90 6.60
CA ARG A 63 2.10 -9.21 7.88
C ARG A 63 3.44 -9.50 8.56
N ARG A 64 3.97 -10.73 8.41
CA ARG A 64 5.27 -11.12 9.00
C ARG A 64 6.48 -10.71 8.16
N LEU A 65 6.27 -10.20 6.95
CA LEU A 65 7.32 -9.76 6.05
C LEU A 65 7.31 -8.23 6.01
N TYR A 66 6.79 -7.63 4.94
CA TYR A 66 6.70 -6.17 4.83
C TYR A 66 5.42 -5.62 5.46
N GLY A 67 4.30 -6.36 5.40
CA GLY A 67 3.03 -5.92 5.99
C GLY A 67 2.45 -4.65 5.36
N LEU A 68 2.67 -4.45 4.05
CA LEU A 68 1.99 -3.42 3.26
C LEU A 68 0.48 -3.62 3.36
N ARG A 69 -0.27 -2.57 3.72
CA ARG A 69 -1.73 -2.65 3.81
C ARG A 69 -2.38 -2.46 2.43
N HIS A 70 -3.43 -3.22 2.19
CA HIS A 70 -4.28 -3.04 1.02
C HIS A 70 -5.35 -1.98 1.30
N LEU A 71 -5.50 -0.98 0.43
CA LEU A 71 -6.44 0.14 0.65
C LEU A 71 -7.88 -0.36 0.85
N GLY A 72 -8.32 -1.35 0.06
CA GLY A 72 -9.66 -1.92 0.21
C GLY A 72 -9.90 -2.59 1.57
N ASN A 73 -8.88 -3.23 2.16
CA ASN A 73 -9.02 -3.84 3.48
C ASN A 73 -9.04 -2.76 4.56
N ALA A 74 -8.23 -1.71 4.38
CA ALA A 74 -8.16 -0.60 5.32
C ALA A 74 -9.46 0.22 5.39
N LEU A 75 -10.24 0.30 4.30
CA LEU A 75 -11.57 0.91 4.31
C LEU A 75 -12.57 0.11 5.14
N THR A 76 -12.55 -1.22 5.06
CA THR A 76 -13.46 -2.09 5.83
C THR A 76 -13.13 -2.13 7.32
N GLU A 77 -11.87 -1.84 7.70
CA GLU A 77 -11.41 -1.83 9.10
C GLU A 77 -11.79 -0.54 9.87
N GLU A 78 -12.10 0.55 9.17
CA GLU A 78 -12.49 1.84 9.77
C GLU A 78 -14.01 2.11 9.77
N GLN A 79 -14.81 1.16 9.25
CA GLN A 79 -16.28 1.17 9.32
C GLN A 79 -16.78 0.27 10.46
#